data_AF-A0A350YNG1-F1
#
_entry.id   AF-A0A350YNG1-F1
#
_cell.length_a   1.000
_cell.length_b   1.000
_cell.length_c   1.000
_cell.angle_alpha   90.00
_cell.angle_beta   90.00
_cell.angle_gamma   90.00
#
_symmetry.space_group_name_H-M   'P 1'
#
loop_
_entity.id
_entity.type
_entity.pdbx_description
1 polymer ?
#
loop_
_entity_poly.entity_id
_entity_poly.type
_entity_poly.pdbx_seq_one_letter_code
_entity_poly.pdbx_strand_id
1 'polypeptide(L)'
;MNVELIFETSWEVCNKVGGIHTVISTKALNIINELGDNYITIGPDVWREEVKNPEFIPDDSLFPEWRAVAANEGLRVKVGRWNIAGKPIVLLLDFTPYFGQQNEIFAKFWETYKLDSITGQWDYVEPAL
;
A
#
# COMPACT_ATOMS: atom_id res chain seq x y z
N MET A 1 -15.92 0.30 -21.54
CA MET A 1 -15.69 1.00 -20.27
C MET A 1 -14.35 1.70 -20.42
N ASN A 2 -14.30 3.03 -20.32
CA ASN A 2 -13.03 3.75 -20.38
C ASN A 2 -12.55 3.90 -18.94
N VAL A 3 -11.43 3.24 -18.58
CA VAL A 3 -10.91 3.27 -17.22
C VAL A 3 -9.93 4.42 -17.12
N GLU A 4 -10.23 5.40 -16.27
CA GLU A 4 -9.42 6.62 -16.15
C GLU A 4 -8.35 6.55 -15.07
N LEU A 5 -8.51 5.66 -14.07
CA LEU A 5 -7.59 5.50 -12.94
C LEU A 5 -7.77 4.12 -12.30
N ILE A 6 -6.66 3.45 -11.96
CA ILE A 6 -6.64 2.18 -11.23
C ILE A 6 -5.75 2.32 -10.00
N PHE A 7 -6.28 1.87 -8.86
CA PHE A 7 -5.50 1.59 -7.66
C PHE A 7 -5.41 0.07 -7.46
N GLU A 8 -4.19 -0.47 -7.42
CA GLU A 8 -3.94 -1.88 -7.09
C GLU A 8 -3.21 -1.99 -5.75
N THR A 9 -3.89 -2.55 -4.75
CA THR A 9 -3.37 -2.66 -3.38
C THR A 9 -2.95 -4.09 -3.09
N SER A 10 -1.78 -4.27 -2.48
CA SER A 10 -1.36 -5.57 -1.95
C SER A 10 -0.27 -5.39 -0.91
N TRP A 11 -0.24 -6.30 0.07
CA TRP A 11 0.86 -6.42 1.03
C TRP A 11 2.22 -6.64 0.36
N GLU A 12 2.21 -7.18 -0.86
CA GLU A 12 3.41 -7.55 -1.60
C GLU A 12 3.89 -6.48 -2.60
N VAL A 13 3.28 -5.28 -2.62
CA VAL A 13 3.80 -4.13 -3.38
C VAL A 13 5.03 -3.57 -2.68
N CYS A 14 6.18 -3.50 -3.38
CA CYS A 14 7.49 -3.14 -2.81
C CYS A 14 7.93 -4.00 -1.60
N ASN A 15 7.33 -5.18 -1.41
CA ASN A 15 7.56 -6.05 -0.27
C ASN A 15 7.46 -7.51 -0.69
N LYS A 16 8.58 -8.11 -1.09
CA LYS A 16 8.57 -9.49 -1.59
C LYS A 16 8.44 -10.50 -0.45
N VAL A 17 7.22 -10.97 -0.20
CA VAL A 17 6.91 -12.03 0.79
C VAL A 17 6.68 -13.38 0.10
N GLY A 18 6.04 -13.40 -1.06
CA GLY A 18 5.61 -14.61 -1.72
C GLY A 18 5.40 -14.45 -3.23
N GLY A 19 4.40 -15.17 -3.75
CA GLY A 19 4.10 -15.23 -5.18
C GLY A 19 3.35 -14.00 -5.69
N ILE A 20 2.59 -13.30 -4.85
CA ILE A 20 1.74 -12.19 -5.29
C ILE A 20 2.60 -11.04 -5.80
N HIS A 21 3.77 -10.81 -5.20
CA HIS A 21 4.77 -9.87 -5.70
C HIS A 21 5.09 -10.11 -7.18
N THR A 22 5.28 -11.38 -7.56
CA THR A 22 5.59 -11.77 -8.95
C THR A 22 4.37 -11.55 -9.86
N VAL A 23 3.16 -11.89 -9.38
CA VAL A 23 1.92 -11.68 -10.14
C VAL A 23 1.72 -10.20 -10.46
N ILE A 24 1.83 -9.32 -9.48
CA ILE A 24 1.60 -7.88 -9.67
C ILE A 24 2.72 -7.29 -10.52
N SER A 25 3.99 -7.58 -10.20
CA SER A 25 5.14 -6.98 -10.92
C SER A 25 5.20 -7.37 -12.39
N THR A 26 4.84 -8.61 -12.75
CA THR A 26 4.83 -9.06 -14.15
C THR A 26 3.64 -8.51 -14.93
N LYS A 27 2.48 -8.31 -14.28
CA LYS A 27 1.30 -7.70 -14.90
C LYS A 27 1.43 -6.18 -15.06
N ALA A 28 2.13 -5.51 -14.14
CA ALA A 28 2.23 -4.05 -14.08
C ALA A 28 2.67 -3.43 -15.41
N LEU A 29 3.63 -4.03 -16.11
CA LEU A 29 4.11 -3.51 -17.41
C LEU A 29 2.98 -3.42 -18.44
N ASN A 30 2.11 -4.43 -18.52
CA ASN A 30 1.00 -4.42 -19.47
C ASN A 30 -0.01 -3.32 -19.14
N ILE A 31 -0.33 -3.15 -17.85
CA ILE A 31 -1.28 -2.13 -17.41
C ILE A 31 -0.72 -0.72 -17.67
N ILE A 32 0.56 -0.49 -17.39
CA ILE A 32 1.22 0.81 -17.66
C ILE A 32 1.27 1.11 -19.15
N ASN A 33 1.46 0.10 -20.01
CA ASN A 33 1.40 0.32 -21.47
C ASN A 33 0.02 0.81 -21.94
N GLU A 34 -1.05 0.47 -21.22
CA GLU A 34 -2.42 0.89 -21.52
C GLU A 34 -2.83 2.19 -20.83
N LEU A 35 -2.40 2.39 -19.57
CA LEU A 35 -2.91 3.44 -18.68
C LEU A 35 -1.84 4.47 -18.25
N GLY A 36 -0.56 4.20 -18.50
CA GLY A 36 0.54 5.05 -18.04
C GLY A 36 0.49 5.29 -16.52
N ASP A 37 0.61 6.55 -16.14
CA ASP A 37 0.58 7.00 -14.74
C ASP A 37 -0.82 6.99 -14.10
N ASN A 38 -1.86 6.57 -14.84
CA ASN A 38 -3.18 6.27 -14.29
C ASN A 38 -3.26 4.88 -13.62
N TYR A 39 -2.12 4.19 -13.47
CA TYR A 39 -2.00 2.97 -12.67
C TYR A 39 -1.12 3.24 -11.45
N ILE A 40 -1.75 3.19 -10.27
CA ILE A 40 -1.12 3.45 -8.98
C ILE A 40 -1.16 2.16 -8.16
N THR A 41 -0.01 1.73 -7.67
CA THR A 41 0.07 0.63 -6.70
C THR A 41 0.11 1.17 -5.27
N ILE A 42 -0.43 0.40 -4.33
CA ILE A 42 -0.45 0.75 -2.90
C ILE A 42 0.10 -0.45 -2.12
N GLY A 43 1.07 -0.18 -1.26
CA GLY A 43 1.71 -1.19 -0.40
C GLY A 43 1.98 -0.67 1.02
N PRO A 44 2.40 -1.56 1.92
CA PRO A 44 2.76 -1.18 3.28
C PRO A 44 4.19 -0.63 3.36
N ASP A 45 4.40 0.41 4.16
CA ASP A 45 5.74 0.92 4.50
C ASP A 45 6.37 0.10 5.64
N VAL A 46 6.72 -1.15 5.32
CA VAL A 46 7.29 -2.11 6.30
C VAL A 46 8.81 -2.04 6.44
N TRP A 47 9.50 -1.35 5.52
CA TRP A 47 10.96 -1.22 5.56
C TRP A 47 11.36 -0.06 6.50
N ARG A 48 12.08 -0.40 7.58
CA ARG A 48 12.55 0.58 8.58
C ARG A 48 13.85 1.25 8.15
N GLU A 49 14.11 2.43 8.71
CA GLU A 49 15.15 3.39 8.25
C GLU A 49 16.57 2.83 8.14
N GLU A 50 16.90 1.79 8.91
CA GLU A 50 18.20 1.12 8.89
C GLU A 50 18.47 0.36 7.57
N VAL A 51 17.42 0.01 6.83
CA VAL A 51 17.51 -0.73 5.57
C VAL A 51 16.71 -0.02 4.49
N LYS A 52 17.41 0.51 3.48
CA LYS A 52 16.76 1.08 2.30
C LYS A 52 16.02 -0.01 1.51
N ASN A 53 14.75 0.22 1.20
CA ASN A 53 13.99 -0.65 0.31
C ASN A 53 14.55 -0.57 -1.13
N PRO A 54 15.14 -1.65 -1.68
CA PRO A 54 15.74 -1.63 -3.01
C PRO A 54 14.69 -1.52 -4.14
N GLU A 55 13.43 -1.80 -3.82
CA GLU A 55 12.32 -1.76 -4.75
C GLU A 55 11.57 -0.42 -4.76
N PHE A 56 11.96 0.54 -3.92
CA PHE A 56 11.30 1.84 -3.85
C PHE A 56 12.23 2.95 -4.32
N ILE A 57 11.80 3.71 -5.33
CA ILE A 57 12.46 4.91 -5.82
C ILE A 57 11.61 6.12 -5.37
N PRO A 58 12.05 6.90 -4.38
CA PRO A 58 11.29 8.08 -3.94
C PRO A 58 11.08 9.09 -5.06
N ASP A 59 9.90 9.69 -5.12
CA ASP A 59 9.57 10.82 -6.01
C ASP A 59 8.63 11.77 -5.27
N ASP A 60 9.21 12.74 -4.59
CA ASP A 60 8.47 13.70 -3.77
C ASP A 60 7.63 14.70 -4.58
N SER A 61 7.83 14.75 -5.90
CA SER A 61 7.07 15.64 -6.79
C SER A 61 5.66 15.12 -7.10
N LEU A 62 5.41 13.84 -6.84
CA LEU A 62 4.13 13.19 -7.07
C LEU A 62 3.13 13.49 -5.94
N PHE A 63 1.92 13.88 -6.34
CA PHE A 63 0.75 14.11 -5.48
C PHE A 63 1.01 14.93 -4.20
N PRO A 64 1.65 16.12 -4.28
CA PRO A 64 1.95 16.93 -3.10
C PRO A 64 0.69 17.29 -2.29
N GLU A 65 -0.44 17.53 -2.98
CA GLU A 65 -1.72 17.83 -2.34
C GLU A 65 -2.26 16.62 -1.55
N TRP A 66 -2.20 15.41 -2.12
CA TRP A 66 -2.70 14.21 -1.45
C TRP A 66 -1.85 13.86 -0.23
N ARG A 67 -0.52 14.02 -0.34
CA ARG A 67 0.39 13.84 0.79
C ARG A 67 0.07 14.81 1.92
N ALA A 68 -0.24 16.07 1.59
CA ALA A 68 -0.62 17.06 2.60
C ALA A 68 -1.94 16.69 3.29
N VAL A 69 -2.95 16.25 2.53
CA VAL A 69 -4.22 15.77 3.10
C VAL A 69 -4.01 14.55 4.00
N ALA A 70 -3.31 13.52 3.51
CA ALA A 70 -3.03 12.32 4.28
C ALA A 70 -2.28 12.64 5.59
N ALA A 71 -1.27 13.51 5.52
CA ALA A 71 -0.52 13.93 6.71
C ALA A 71 -1.40 14.67 7.74
N ASN A 72 -2.31 15.53 7.28
CA ASN A 72 -3.29 16.22 8.14
C ASN A 72 -4.28 15.26 8.80
N GLU A 73 -4.58 14.13 8.15
CA GLU A 73 -5.41 13.04 8.68
C GLU A 73 -4.60 12.05 9.54
N GLY A 74 -3.30 12.29 9.74
CA GLY A 74 -2.42 11.44 10.55
C GLY A 74 -1.84 10.22 9.82
N LEU A 75 -2.08 10.09 8.51
CA LEU A 75 -1.54 9.02 7.67
C LEU A 75 -0.26 9.46 6.97
N ARG A 76 0.85 8.80 7.29
CA ARG A 76 2.13 9.06 6.61
C ARG A 76 2.23 8.18 5.37
N VAL A 77 2.57 8.81 4.24
CA VAL A 77 2.66 8.16 2.93
C VAL A 77 3.98 8.52 2.27
N LYS A 78 4.77 7.51 1.90
CA LYS A 78 5.89 7.67 0.97
C LYS A 78 5.37 7.53 -0.46
N VAL A 79 5.78 8.44 -1.33
CA VAL A 79 5.37 8.45 -2.73
C VAL A 79 6.59 8.29 -3.62
N GLY A 80 6.46 7.47 -4.66
CA GLY A 80 7.56 7.18 -5.55
C GLY A 80 7.19 6.24 -6.69
N ARG A 81 8.18 5.50 -7.17
CA ARG A 81 8.05 4.48 -8.21
C ARG A 81 8.51 3.12 -7.68
N TRP A 82 7.78 2.07 -8.03
CA TRP A 82 8.23 0.70 -7.77
C TRP A 82 9.32 0.33 -8.78
N ASN A 83 10.51 -0.05 -8.31
CA ASN A 83 11.68 -0.39 -9.11
C ASN A 83 11.57 -1.77 -9.79
N ILE A 84 10.58 -1.90 -10.66
CA ILE A 84 10.31 -3.06 -11.51
C ILE A 84 10.14 -2.60 -12.97
N ALA A 85 9.88 -3.52 -13.89
CA ALA A 85 9.54 -3.17 -15.27
C ALA A 85 8.32 -2.24 -15.32
N GLY A 86 8.42 -1.15 -16.08
CA GLY A 86 7.38 -0.14 -16.23
C GLY A 86 7.36 0.95 -15.16
N LYS A 87 8.02 0.76 -14.01
CA LYS A 87 8.12 1.75 -12.92
C LYS A 87 6.76 2.39 -12.54
N PRO A 88 5.75 1.60 -12.13
CA PRO A 88 4.46 2.16 -11.72
C PRO A 88 4.63 3.13 -10.56
N ILE A 89 3.72 4.09 -10.46
CA ILE A 89 3.57 4.92 -9.27
C ILE A 89 3.24 4.02 -8.09
N VAL A 90 3.87 4.26 -6.95
CA VAL A 90 3.58 3.55 -5.70
C VAL A 90 3.37 4.50 -4.53
N LEU A 91 2.35 4.21 -3.72
CA LEU A 91 2.10 4.80 -2.41
C LEU A 91 2.41 3.76 -1.34
N LEU A 92 3.38 4.04 -0.46
CA LEU A 92 3.68 3.18 0.69
C LEU A 92 3.12 3.81 1.97
N LEU A 93 2.21 3.10 2.63
CA LEU A 93 1.46 3.58 3.78
C LEU A 93 2.10 3.13 5.10
N ASP A 94 2.38 4.08 5.99
CA ASP A 94 2.75 3.78 7.38
C ASP A 94 1.49 3.60 8.22
N PHE A 95 1.15 2.34 8.49
CA PHE A 95 -0.01 1.92 9.27
C PHE A 95 0.30 1.77 10.77
N THR A 96 1.56 1.98 11.20
CA THR A 96 1.93 1.85 12.62
C THR A 96 1.15 2.74 13.59
N PRO A 97 0.65 3.94 13.21
CA PRO A 97 -0.23 4.73 14.10
C PRO A 97 -1.52 4.00 14.51
N TYR A 98 -1.96 2.98 13.75
CA TYR A 98 -3.17 2.21 14.06
C TYR A 98 -2.94 1.08 15.05
N PHE A 99 -1.70 0.75 15.41
CA PHE A 99 -1.41 -0.28 16.43
C PHE A 99 -2.06 0.03 17.78
N GLY A 100 -2.11 1.30 18.18
CA GLY A 100 -2.80 1.74 19.39
C GLY A 100 -4.33 1.76 19.27
N GLN A 101 -4.87 1.63 18.07
CA GLN A 101 -6.30 1.73 17.73
C GLN A 101 -6.91 0.37 17.36
N GLN A 102 -6.13 -0.71 17.50
CA GLN A 102 -6.52 -2.06 17.09
C GLN A 102 -7.88 -2.51 17.62
N ASN A 103 -8.15 -2.28 18.92
CA ASN A 103 -9.40 -2.70 19.54
C ASN A 103 -10.61 -1.96 18.95
N GLU A 104 -10.48 -0.67 18.65
CA GLU A 104 -11.55 0.13 18.06
C GLU A 104 -11.84 -0.31 16.61
N ILE A 105 -10.79 -0.54 15.82
CA ILE A 105 -10.90 -1.01 14.44
C ILE A 105 -11.60 -2.37 14.38
N PHE A 106 -11.16 -3.34 15.19
CA PHE A 106 -11.78 -4.67 15.20
C PHE A 106 -13.18 -4.69 15.79
N ALA A 107 -13.47 -3.87 16.81
CA ALA A 107 -14.83 -3.71 17.30
C ALA A 107 -15.75 -3.23 16.17
N LYS A 108 -15.32 -2.22 15.39
CA LYS A 108 -16.07 -1.72 14.25
C LYS A 108 -16.29 -2.78 13.16
N PHE A 109 -15.29 -3.60 12.85
CA PHE A 109 -15.45 -4.70 11.90
C PHE A 109 -16.43 -5.77 12.38
N TRP A 110 -16.43 -6.12 13.67
CA TRP A 110 -17.41 -7.03 14.25
C TRP A 110 -18.83 -6.44 14.22
N GLU A 111 -18.98 -5.19 14.63
CA GLU A 111 -20.27 -4.51 14.68
C GLU A 111 -20.91 -4.42 13.29
N THR A 112 -20.09 -4.10 12.28
CA THR A 112 -20.54 -3.88 10.89
C THR A 112 -20.67 -5.18 10.11
N TYR A 113 -19.68 -6.06 10.17
CA TYR A 113 -19.55 -7.21 9.27
C TYR A 113 -19.59 -8.57 9.98
N LYS A 114 -19.64 -8.59 11.32
CA LYS A 114 -19.52 -9.81 12.14
C LYS A 114 -18.19 -10.55 11.89
N LEU A 115 -17.15 -9.81 11.53
CA LEU A 115 -15.80 -10.33 11.40
C LEU A 115 -15.20 -10.53 12.80
N ASP A 116 -15.01 -11.80 13.20
CA ASP A 116 -14.38 -12.16 14.47
C ASP A 116 -12.85 -12.11 14.34
N SER A 117 -12.20 -11.36 15.24
CA SER A 117 -10.75 -11.18 15.31
C SER A 117 -10.12 -11.77 16.57
N ILE A 118 -10.90 -12.41 17.46
CA ILE A 118 -10.44 -12.87 18.80
C ILE A 118 -9.29 -13.88 18.69
N THR A 119 -9.35 -14.77 17.71
CA THR A 119 -8.29 -15.78 17.49
C THR A 119 -7.24 -15.33 16.48
N GLY A 120 -7.36 -14.12 15.94
CA GLY A 120 -6.45 -13.55 14.95
C GLY A 120 -5.04 -13.40 15.52
N GLN A 121 -4.06 -14.01 14.85
CA GLN A 121 -2.65 -13.85 15.20
C GLN A 121 -2.07 -12.62 14.48
N TRP A 122 -0.77 -12.34 14.68
CA TRP A 122 -0.14 -11.14 14.13
C TRP A 122 -0.21 -11.05 12.60
N ASP A 123 -0.14 -12.18 11.90
CA ASP A 123 -0.30 -12.29 10.45
C ASP A 123 -1.72 -11.96 9.94
N TYR A 124 -2.71 -11.91 10.83
CA TYR A 124 -4.04 -11.36 10.57
C TYR A 124 -4.16 -9.92 11.05
N VAL A 125 -3.64 -9.64 12.26
CA VAL A 125 -3.77 -8.33 12.90
C VAL A 125 -3.03 -7.26 12.11
N GLU A 126 -1.77 -7.51 11.76
CA GLU A 126 -0.91 -6.55 11.07
C GLU A 126 -1.50 -6.07 9.73
N PRO A 127 -1.92 -6.93 8.79
CA PRO A 127 -2.51 -6.47 7.53
C PRO A 127 -3.94 -5.92 7.65
N ALA A 128 -4.60 -6.09 8.79
CA ALA A 128 -5.95 -5.55 9.02
C ALA A 128 -5.94 -4.12 9.60
N LEU A 129 -4.78 -3.66 10.08
CA LEU A 129 -4.52 -2.31 10.59
C LEU A 129 -3.96 -1.41 9.48
#